data_AF-A0A1F6DFE3-F1
#
_entry.id   AF-A0A1F6DFE3-F1
#
_cell.length_a   1.000
_cell.length_b   1.000
_cell.length_c   1.000
_cell.angle_alpha   90.00
_cell.angle_beta   90.00
_cell.angle_gamma   90.00
#
_symmetry.space_group_name_H-M   'P 1'
#
loop_
_entity.id
_entity.type
_entity.pdbx_description
1 polymer ?
#
loop_
_entity_poly.entity_id
_entity_poly.type
_entity_poly.pdbx_seq_one_letter_code
_entity_poly.pdbx_strand_id
1 'polypeptide(L)'
;MNVKLPYVPDIPIEYVPESDPFMSAAKEFARLNATDRQMPTGSVIVKDGEIIGRGANQVALKNPLFARIHKDHFCVRRLLHVPSGQKYWLCPGCASSKQHSEARAARDVIKSGRDATGADLYLWGHWWACKPCCDAVIAVGVQKIYLLENSAQLFNRDIPGNIVGRQFS
;
A
#
# COMPACT_ATOMS: atom_id res chain seq x y z
N MET A 1 15.21 12.81 -9.71
CA MET A 1 14.52 11.94 -10.70
C MET A 1 13.04 12.28 -10.66
N ASN A 2 12.42 12.56 -11.82
CA ASN A 2 11.00 12.89 -11.90
C ASN A 2 10.22 11.60 -12.21
N VAL A 3 9.78 10.87 -11.18
CA VAL A 3 9.03 9.62 -11.36
C VAL A 3 7.56 9.96 -11.61
N LYS A 4 7.06 9.66 -12.81
CA LYS A 4 5.66 9.90 -13.15
C LYS A 4 4.74 9.01 -12.30
N LEU A 5 3.89 9.63 -11.48
CA LEU A 5 2.88 8.91 -10.71
C LEU A 5 1.82 8.34 -11.64
N PRO A 6 1.43 7.05 -11.48
CA PRO A 6 0.36 6.48 -12.30
C PRO A 6 -1.02 7.08 -12.00
N TYR A 7 -1.18 7.67 -10.82
CA TYR A 7 -2.36 8.40 -10.37
C TYR A 7 -1.94 9.46 -9.35
N VAL A 8 -2.55 10.64 -9.40
CA VAL A 8 -2.37 11.71 -8.42
C VAL A 8 -3.71 11.88 -7.68
N PRO A 9 -3.75 11.69 -6.35
CA PRO A 9 -4.97 11.91 -5.57
C PRO A 9 -5.32 13.39 -5.46
N ASP A 10 -6.58 13.66 -5.12
CA ASP A 10 -7.09 15.02 -4.88
C ASP A 10 -6.63 15.59 -3.51
N ILE A 11 -5.93 14.78 -2.71
CA ILE A 11 -5.32 15.16 -1.44
C ILE A 11 -3.80 15.22 -1.54
N PRO A 12 -3.12 16.09 -0.79
CA PRO A 12 -1.67 16.23 -0.85
C PRO A 12 -0.93 14.94 -0.48
N ILE A 13 0.20 14.73 -1.16
CA ILE A 13 1.20 13.73 -0.82
C ILE A 13 2.44 14.45 -0.29
N GLU A 14 2.86 14.09 0.91
CA GLU A 14 4.09 14.57 1.54
C GLU A 14 5.03 13.41 1.84
N TYR A 15 6.27 13.73 2.19
CA TYR A 15 7.32 12.74 2.44
C TYR A 15 7.89 12.91 3.84
N VAL A 16 8.13 11.79 4.52
CA VAL A 16 8.71 11.75 5.87
C VAL A 16 9.88 10.77 5.92
N PRO A 17 10.89 11.01 6.77
CA PRO A 17 12.01 10.09 6.94
C PRO A 17 11.54 8.79 7.58
N GLU A 18 12.34 7.73 7.46
CA GLU A 18 12.03 6.43 8.09
C GLU A 18 11.93 6.54 9.63
N SER A 19 12.66 7.49 10.22
CA SER A 19 12.65 7.76 11.67
C SER A 19 11.35 8.39 12.17
N ASP A 20 10.46 8.83 11.29
CA ASP A 20 9.13 9.29 11.68
C ASP A 20 8.39 8.16 12.44
N PRO A 21 7.81 8.43 13.62
CA PRO A 21 7.22 7.38 14.46
C PRO A 21 6.05 6.66 13.78
N PHE A 22 5.28 7.35 12.94
CA PHE A 22 4.11 6.76 12.26
C PHE A 22 4.52 6.01 11.00
N MET A 23 5.54 6.50 10.28
CA MET A 23 6.14 5.75 9.17
C MET A 23 6.81 4.46 9.67
N SER A 24 7.55 4.53 10.77
CA SER A 24 8.13 3.38 11.46
C SER A 24 7.05 2.38 11.91
N ALA A 25 5.94 2.88 12.47
CA ALA A 25 4.80 2.04 12.83
C ALA A 25 4.16 1.34 11.60
N ALA A 26 4.02 2.04 10.47
CA ALA A 26 3.54 1.44 9.23
C ALA A 26 4.50 0.36 8.71
N LYS A 27 5.82 0.62 8.75
CA LYS A 27 6.87 -0.34 8.38
C LYS A 27 6.81 -1.60 9.24
N GLU A 28 6.72 -1.44 10.55
CA GLU A 28 6.65 -2.56 11.48
C GLU A 28 5.35 -3.37 11.32
N PHE A 29 4.22 -2.68 11.11
CA PHE A 29 2.96 -3.34 10.85
C PHE A 29 2.98 -4.16 9.56
N ALA A 30 3.63 -3.66 8.50
CA ALA A 30 3.88 -4.41 7.27
C ALA A 30 4.75 -5.66 7.53
N ARG A 31 5.87 -5.50 8.26
CA ARG A 31 6.80 -6.60 8.56
C ARG A 31 6.09 -7.78 9.24
N LEU A 32 5.22 -7.48 10.19
CA LEU A 32 4.53 -8.47 11.00
C LEU A 32 3.29 -9.08 10.32
N ASN A 33 2.57 -8.31 9.50
CA ASN A 33 1.21 -8.69 9.07
C ASN A 33 1.03 -8.83 7.55
N ALA A 34 1.96 -8.33 6.72
CA ALA A 34 1.85 -8.47 5.27
C ALA A 34 2.04 -9.92 4.85
N THR A 35 1.15 -10.42 3.99
CA THR A 35 1.31 -11.75 3.39
C THR A 35 1.89 -11.70 1.98
N ASP A 36 1.95 -10.52 1.36
CA ASP A 36 2.73 -10.32 0.14
C ASP A 36 4.21 -10.15 0.49
N ARG A 37 5.02 -11.17 0.17
CA ARG A 37 6.46 -11.16 0.45
C ARG A 37 7.31 -10.43 -0.60
N GLN A 38 6.74 -10.07 -1.75
CA GLN A 38 7.48 -9.31 -2.76
C GLN A 38 7.38 -7.81 -2.54
N MET A 39 6.18 -7.34 -2.23
CA MET A 39 5.93 -5.93 -1.97
C MET A 39 5.09 -5.80 -0.71
N PRO A 40 5.65 -6.13 0.46
CA PRO A 40 4.94 -5.95 1.72
C PRO A 40 4.69 -4.46 1.95
N THR A 41 3.44 -4.09 2.15
CA THR A 41 3.03 -2.71 2.41
C THR A 41 2.26 -2.63 3.73
N GLY A 42 2.39 -1.48 4.38
CA GLY A 42 1.75 -1.19 5.65
C GLY A 42 1.24 0.23 5.66
N SER A 43 0.10 0.43 6.31
CA SER A 43 -0.54 1.72 6.44
C SER A 43 -1.02 1.92 7.85
N VAL A 44 -0.82 3.14 8.37
CA VAL A 44 -1.46 3.61 9.59
C VAL A 44 -2.22 4.89 9.31
N ILE A 45 -3.40 5.04 9.88
CA ILE A 45 -4.18 6.27 9.86
C ILE A 45 -4.04 6.92 11.23
N VAL A 46 -3.62 8.17 11.24
CA VAL A 46 -3.25 8.94 12.42
C VAL A 46 -4.16 10.15 12.55
N LYS A 47 -4.72 10.35 13.74
CA LYS A 47 -5.49 11.54 14.08
C LYS A 47 -5.04 12.03 15.45
N ASP A 48 -4.77 13.33 15.58
CA ASP A 48 -4.35 13.98 16.83
C ASP A 48 -3.14 13.29 17.50
N GLY A 49 -2.21 12.76 16.68
CA GLY A 49 -1.03 12.04 17.15
C GLY A 49 -1.25 10.57 17.52
N GLU A 50 -2.47 10.05 17.37
CA GLU A 50 -2.83 8.67 17.71
C GLU A 50 -3.12 7.82 16.46
N ILE A 51 -2.65 6.57 16.46
CA ILE A 51 -2.98 5.62 15.39
C ILE A 51 -4.38 5.04 15.62
N ILE A 52 -5.33 5.46 14.79
CA ILE A 52 -6.74 5.05 14.85
C ILE A 52 -7.10 3.91 13.89
N GLY A 53 -6.25 3.63 12.90
CA GLY A 53 -6.44 2.53 11.96
C GLY A 53 -5.13 1.93 11.45
N ARG A 54 -5.11 0.60 11.21
CA ARG A 54 -3.94 -0.11 10.70
C ARG A 54 -4.29 -1.09 9.58
N GLY A 55 -3.40 -1.26 8.60
CA GLY A 55 -3.59 -2.19 7.50
C GLY A 55 -2.28 -2.67 6.89
N ALA A 56 -2.19 -3.96 6.59
CA ALA A 56 -1.09 -4.57 5.84
C ALA A 56 -1.65 -5.35 4.65
N ASN A 57 -0.96 -5.31 3.52
CA ASN A 57 -1.48 -5.93 2.30
C ASN A 57 -1.54 -7.46 2.39
N GLN A 58 -2.52 -8.04 1.69
CA GLN A 58 -2.75 -9.48 1.68
C GLN A 58 -2.77 -10.05 0.27
N VAL A 59 -2.15 -11.21 0.10
CA VAL A 59 -2.26 -11.97 -1.15
C VAL A 59 -3.67 -12.55 -1.31
N ALA A 60 -4.21 -12.55 -2.53
CA ALA A 60 -5.51 -13.14 -2.81
C ALA A 60 -5.49 -14.67 -2.71
N LEU A 61 -4.41 -15.28 -3.20
CA LEU A 61 -4.20 -16.73 -3.17
C LEU A 61 -3.51 -17.14 -1.87
N LYS A 62 -4.26 -17.78 -0.97
CA LYS A 62 -3.75 -18.23 0.33
C LYS A 62 -2.88 -19.47 0.25
N ASN A 63 -3.12 -20.33 -0.75
CA ASN A 63 -2.31 -21.53 -0.96
C ASN A 63 -0.98 -21.13 -1.60
N PRO A 64 0.18 -21.46 -0.98
CA PRO A 64 1.49 -21.02 -1.45
C PRO A 64 1.86 -21.59 -2.83
N LEU A 65 1.43 -22.81 -3.15
CA LEU A 65 1.68 -23.43 -4.46
C LEU A 65 0.93 -22.66 -5.56
N PHE A 66 -0.35 -22.36 -5.36
CA PHE A 66 -1.13 -21.59 -6.33
C PHE A 66 -0.66 -20.14 -6.44
N ALA A 67 -0.27 -19.50 -5.33
CA ALA A 67 0.31 -18.16 -5.36
C ALA A 67 1.60 -18.11 -6.22
N ARG A 68 2.46 -19.12 -6.09
CA ARG A 68 3.68 -19.25 -6.91
C ARG A 68 3.35 -19.48 -8.38
N ILE A 69 2.50 -20.44 -8.70
CA ILE A 69 2.09 -20.75 -10.08
C ILE A 69 1.46 -19.53 -10.77
N HIS A 70 0.58 -18.82 -10.07
CA HIS A 70 -0.03 -17.60 -10.58
C HIS A 70 1.02 -16.51 -10.85
N LYS A 71 1.95 -16.31 -9.92
CA LYS A 71 3.03 -15.32 -10.07
C LYS A 71 3.89 -15.62 -11.29
N ASP A 72 4.33 -16.87 -11.45
CA ASP A 72 5.39 -17.22 -12.38
C ASP A 72 4.86 -17.52 -13.80
N HIS A 73 3.61 -17.97 -13.92
CA HIS A 73 3.09 -18.47 -15.20
C HIS A 73 1.70 -17.98 -15.60
N PHE A 74 0.78 -17.73 -14.67
CA PHE A 74 -0.66 -17.59 -14.99
C PHE A 74 -1.31 -16.25 -14.60
N CYS A 75 -0.53 -15.21 -14.35
CA CYS A 75 -1.10 -13.89 -14.07
C CYS A 75 -1.62 -13.23 -15.34
N VAL A 76 -2.93 -13.35 -15.61
CA VAL A 76 -3.61 -12.78 -16.79
C VAL A 76 -3.28 -11.30 -17.00
N ARG A 77 -3.16 -10.50 -15.92
CA ARG A 77 -2.77 -9.09 -16.02
C ARG A 77 -1.35 -8.88 -16.57
N ARG A 78 -0.41 -9.76 -16.22
CA ARG A 78 0.96 -9.72 -16.77
C ARG A 78 0.96 -10.15 -18.24
N LEU A 79 0.25 -11.23 -18.58
CA LEU A 79 0.13 -11.68 -19.97
C LEU A 79 -0.43 -10.58 -20.88
N LEU A 80 -1.38 -9.79 -20.38
CA LEU A 80 -2.02 -8.69 -21.11
C LEU A 80 -1.33 -7.33 -20.91
N HIS A 81 -0.16 -7.28 -20.29
CA HIS A 81 0.62 -6.05 -20.04
C HIS A 81 -0.20 -4.92 -19.38
N VAL A 82 -1.12 -5.26 -18.48
CA VAL A 82 -1.95 -4.30 -17.78
C VAL A 82 -1.09 -3.50 -16.79
N PRO A 83 -1.12 -2.15 -16.83
CA PRO A 83 -0.38 -1.32 -15.90
C PRO A 83 -0.70 -1.61 -14.42
N SER A 84 0.27 -1.35 -13.55
CA SER A 84 0.09 -1.37 -12.10
C SER A 84 -1.07 -0.44 -11.69
N GLY A 85 -1.84 -0.82 -10.67
CA GLY A 85 -2.99 -0.02 -10.24
C GLY A 85 -4.30 -0.24 -10.98
N GLN A 86 -4.33 -1.01 -12.08
CA GLN A 86 -5.49 -1.06 -12.97
C GLN A 86 -6.08 -2.46 -13.15
N LYS A 87 -7.38 -2.52 -13.49
CA LYS A 87 -8.12 -3.74 -13.89
C LYS A 87 -7.93 -4.94 -12.95
N TYR A 88 -7.98 -4.71 -11.63
CA TYR A 88 -7.86 -5.79 -10.62
C TYR A 88 -8.91 -6.91 -10.79
N TRP A 89 -10.08 -6.59 -11.34
CA TRP A 89 -11.15 -7.54 -11.64
C TRP A 89 -10.76 -8.59 -12.71
N LEU A 90 -9.74 -8.32 -13.52
CA LEU A 90 -9.31 -9.17 -14.63
C LEU A 90 -8.65 -10.47 -14.16
N CYS A 91 -8.17 -10.51 -12.92
CA CYS A 91 -7.46 -11.67 -12.39
C CYS A 91 -7.74 -11.87 -10.90
N PRO A 92 -8.50 -12.92 -10.51
CA PRO A 92 -8.82 -13.19 -9.10
C PRO A 92 -7.60 -13.61 -8.29
N GLY A 93 -6.52 -14.05 -8.95
CA GLY A 93 -5.24 -14.38 -8.31
C GLY A 93 -4.43 -13.16 -7.88
N CYS A 94 -4.74 -11.97 -8.41
CA CYS A 94 -4.16 -10.71 -7.96
C CYS A 94 -4.90 -10.20 -6.73
N ALA A 95 -4.17 -9.65 -5.76
CA ALA A 95 -4.79 -8.93 -4.65
C ALA A 95 -5.66 -7.80 -5.20
N SER A 96 -6.96 -7.83 -4.88
CA SER A 96 -7.86 -6.69 -5.12
C SER A 96 -7.38 -5.49 -4.31
N SER A 97 -7.67 -4.26 -4.76
CA SER A 97 -7.42 -3.04 -3.98
C SER A 97 -8.01 -3.11 -2.57
N LYS A 98 -9.08 -3.87 -2.35
CA LYS A 98 -9.66 -4.14 -1.02
C LYS A 98 -8.71 -4.86 -0.05
N GLN A 99 -7.66 -5.51 -0.57
CA GLN A 99 -6.64 -6.22 0.21
C GLN A 99 -5.32 -5.44 0.32
N HIS A 100 -5.24 -4.24 -0.26
CA HIS A 100 -4.10 -3.35 -0.06
C HIS A 100 -4.10 -2.77 1.36
N SER A 101 -2.95 -2.30 1.82
CA SER A 101 -2.78 -1.78 3.18
C SER A 101 -3.68 -0.59 3.47
N GLU A 102 -3.83 0.33 2.52
CA GLU A 102 -4.59 1.58 2.64
C GLU A 102 -6.08 1.30 2.86
N ALA A 103 -6.67 0.48 1.97
CA ALA A 103 -8.08 0.10 2.06
C ALA A 103 -8.39 -0.73 3.31
N ARG A 104 -7.40 -1.49 3.81
CA ARG A 104 -7.54 -2.25 5.06
C ARG A 104 -7.43 -1.34 6.29
N ALA A 105 -6.57 -0.33 6.27
CA ALA A 105 -6.49 0.68 7.33
C ALA A 105 -7.79 1.49 7.43
N ALA A 106 -8.36 1.91 6.30
CA ALA A 106 -9.67 2.57 6.27
C ALA A 106 -10.78 1.66 6.84
N ARG A 107 -10.77 0.37 6.50
CA ARG A 107 -11.72 -0.61 7.07
C ARG A 107 -11.53 -0.79 8.57
N ASP A 108 -10.30 -0.74 9.07
CA ASP A 108 -10.00 -0.84 10.50
C ASP A 108 -10.60 0.34 11.27
N VAL A 109 -10.46 1.57 10.74
CA VAL A 109 -11.14 2.77 11.27
C VAL A 109 -12.65 2.54 11.35
N ILE A 110 -13.28 2.17 10.23
CA ILE A 110 -14.74 1.93 10.17
C ILE A 110 -15.18 0.88 11.20
N LYS A 111 -14.45 -0.23 11.31
CA LYS A 111 -14.76 -1.30 12.28
C LYS A 111 -14.62 -0.85 13.72
N SER A 112 -13.67 0.03 14.00
CA SER A 112 -13.45 0.57 15.35
C SER A 112 -14.46 1.66 15.72
N GLY A 113 -15.26 2.17 14.76
CA GLY A 113 -16.20 3.26 14.99
C GLY A 113 -15.53 4.60 15.31
N ARG A 114 -14.22 4.73 15.04
CA ARG A 114 -13.47 5.97 15.27
C ARG A 114 -13.68 6.96 14.13
N ASP A 115 -13.69 8.24 14.48
CA ASP A 115 -13.73 9.33 13.51
C ASP A 115 -12.32 9.61 12.97
N ALA A 116 -12.16 9.53 11.65
CA ALA A 116 -10.92 9.85 10.94
C ALA A 116 -11.02 11.14 10.11
N THR A 117 -12.02 11.98 10.35
CA THR A 117 -12.11 13.31 9.74
C THR A 117 -10.88 14.15 10.10
N GLY A 118 -10.16 14.63 9.08
CA GLY A 118 -8.93 15.39 9.25
C GLY A 118 -7.70 14.53 9.58
N ALA A 119 -7.81 13.20 9.51
CA ALA A 119 -6.70 12.29 9.75
C ALA A 119 -5.70 12.26 8.60
N ASP A 120 -4.51 11.74 8.87
CA ASP A 120 -3.44 11.54 7.90
C ASP A 120 -3.14 10.06 7.72
N LEU A 121 -2.79 9.64 6.50
CA LEU A 121 -2.33 8.28 6.20
C LEU A 121 -0.82 8.24 6.07
N TYR A 122 -0.16 7.30 6.74
CA TYR A 122 1.26 6.99 6.53
C TYR A 122 1.38 5.65 5.81
N LEU A 123 2.08 5.62 4.68
CA LEU A 123 2.19 4.43 3.82
C LEU A 123 3.65 4.01 3.63
N TRP A 124 3.96 2.81 4.12
CA TRP A 124 5.22 2.11 3.90
C TRP A 124 5.12 1.09 2.76
N GLY A 125 6.23 0.90 2.03
CA GLY A 125 6.37 -0.18 1.05
C GLY A 125 5.90 0.18 -0.36
N HIS A 126 5.46 1.42 -0.58
CA HIS A 126 5.08 1.93 -1.89
C HIS A 126 5.46 3.41 -2.07
N TRP A 127 5.45 3.86 -3.33
CA TRP A 127 5.82 5.24 -3.73
C TRP A 127 4.65 6.04 -4.29
N TRP A 128 3.46 5.46 -4.24
CA TRP A 128 2.19 6.06 -4.65
C TRP A 128 1.05 5.21 -4.07
N ALA A 129 -0.19 5.69 -4.13
CA ALA A 129 -1.37 4.90 -3.82
C ALA A 129 -2.31 4.88 -5.03
N CYS A 130 -2.88 3.73 -5.35
CA CYS A 130 -3.79 3.62 -6.49
C CYS A 130 -5.13 4.32 -6.20
N LYS A 131 -5.84 4.78 -7.24
CA LYS A 131 -7.12 5.51 -7.09
C LYS A 131 -8.10 4.84 -6.10
N PRO A 132 -8.39 3.52 -6.19
CA PRO A 132 -9.31 2.91 -5.22
C PRO A 132 -8.82 2.92 -3.77
N CYS A 133 -7.50 2.93 -3.54
CA CYS A 133 -6.93 3.07 -2.20
C CYS A 133 -7.08 4.50 -1.69
N CYS A 134 -6.79 5.50 -2.54
CA CYS A 134 -7.00 6.91 -2.22
C CYS A 134 -8.49 7.19 -1.91
N ASP A 135 -9.39 6.73 -2.78
CA ASP A 135 -10.84 6.87 -2.58
C ASP A 135 -11.27 6.26 -1.23
N ALA A 136 -10.72 5.10 -0.86
CA ALA A 136 -11.06 4.42 0.39
C ALA A 136 -10.62 5.16 1.65
N VAL A 137 -9.44 5.80 1.63
CA VAL A 137 -8.95 6.57 2.78
C VAL A 137 -9.61 7.96 2.86
N ILE A 138 -9.85 8.60 1.71
CA ILE A 138 -10.58 9.87 1.64
C ILE A 138 -12.01 9.69 2.17
N ALA A 139 -12.66 8.57 1.83
CA ALA A 139 -14.02 8.28 2.28
C ALA A 139 -14.17 8.14 3.81
N VAL A 140 -13.08 7.86 4.53
CA VAL A 140 -13.09 7.84 6.01
C VAL A 140 -12.62 9.15 6.63
N GLY A 141 -12.26 10.16 5.82
CA GLY A 141 -11.90 11.49 6.28
C GLY A 141 -10.41 11.82 6.23
N VAL A 142 -9.58 10.97 5.62
CA VAL A 142 -8.14 11.27 5.45
C VAL A 142 -7.95 12.45 4.50
N GLN A 143 -7.16 13.43 4.93
CA GLN A 143 -6.89 14.66 4.19
C GLN A 143 -5.49 14.74 3.56
N LYS A 144 -4.56 13.85 3.96
CA LYS A 144 -3.18 13.85 3.49
C LYS A 144 -2.57 12.45 3.52
N ILE A 145 -1.67 12.16 2.59
CA ILE A 145 -0.88 10.93 2.54
C ILE A 145 0.61 11.26 2.73
N TYR A 146 1.24 10.61 3.69
CA TYR A 146 2.69 10.61 3.87
C TYR A 146 3.30 9.33 3.29
N LEU A 147 4.25 9.50 2.38
CA LEU A 147 5.11 8.46 1.85
C LEU A 147 6.49 8.53 2.51
N LEU A 148 7.24 7.44 2.41
CA LEU A 148 8.64 7.46 2.81
C LEU A 148 9.46 8.36 1.88
N GLU A 149 10.38 9.13 2.43
CA GLU A 149 11.46 9.78 1.67
C GLU A 149 12.17 8.78 0.76
N ASN A 150 12.46 9.19 -0.48
CA ASN A 150 13.05 8.31 -1.51
C ASN A 150 12.22 7.05 -1.81
N SER A 151 10.94 7.00 -1.44
CA SER A 151 10.06 5.86 -1.72
C SER A 151 10.06 5.45 -3.19
N ALA A 152 10.12 6.42 -4.10
CA ALA A 152 10.19 6.14 -5.54
C ALA A 152 11.43 5.31 -5.90
N GLN A 153 12.62 5.67 -5.40
CA GLN A 153 13.85 4.90 -5.61
C GLN A 153 13.79 3.54 -4.91
N LEU A 154 13.24 3.49 -3.70
CA LEU A 154 13.27 2.31 -2.86
C LEU A 154 12.26 1.24 -3.31
N PHE A 155 11.07 1.64 -3.73
CA PHE A 155 9.96 0.73 -3.96
C PHE A 155 9.59 0.57 -5.44
N ASN A 156 10.10 1.40 -6.35
CA ASN A 156 9.87 1.20 -7.77
C ASN A 156 10.77 0.10 -8.34
N ARG A 157 10.16 -0.98 -8.80
CA ARG A 157 10.84 -2.16 -9.37
C ARG A 157 11.65 -1.86 -10.62
N ASP A 158 11.29 -0.81 -11.34
CA ASP A 158 11.94 -0.42 -12.60
C ASP A 158 13.22 0.41 -12.35
N ILE A 159 13.48 0.84 -11.12
CA ILE A 159 14.66 1.63 -10.75
C ILE A 159 15.77 0.68 -10.24
N PRO A 160 16.98 0.69 -10.83
CA PRO A 160 18.12 -0.05 -10.30
C PRO A 160 18.45 0.36 -8.86
N GLY A 161 18.80 -0.62 -8.01
CA GLY A 161 19.13 -0.36 -6.60
C GLY A 161 17.92 -0.28 -5.66
N ASN A 162 16.70 -0.53 -6.15
CA ASN A 162 15.52 -0.65 -5.29
C ASN A 162 15.66 -1.81 -4.27
N ILE A 163 14.80 -1.79 -3.25
CA ILE A 163 14.77 -2.79 -2.18
C ILE A 163 13.58 -3.76 -2.30
N VAL A 164 12.92 -3.82 -3.46
CA VAL A 164 11.76 -4.68 -3.65
C VAL A 164 12.14 -6.16 -3.56
N GLY A 165 11.42 -6.91 -2.72
CA GLY A 165 11.72 -8.29 -2.36
C GLY A 165 12.80 -8.43 -1.28
N ARG A 166 13.40 -7.33 -0.82
CA ARG A 166 14.44 -7.27 0.21
C ARG A 166 14.16 -6.23 1.30
N GLN A 167 12.91 -5.80 1.45
CA GLN A 167 12.54 -4.68 2.34
C GLN A 167 12.79 -4.96 3.83
N PHE A 168 12.89 -6.23 4.22
CA PHE A 168 13.09 -6.69 5.60
C PHE A 168 14.19 -7.76 5.70
N SER A 169 15.09 -7.79 4.71
CA SER A 169 16.21 -8.74 4.63
C SER A 169 17.45 -8.20 5.31
#